data_AF-A0A920DQY3-F1
#
_entry.id   AF-A0A920DQY3-F1
#
_cell.length_a   1.000
_cell.length_b   1.000
_cell.length_c   1.000
_cell.angle_alpha   90.00
_cell.angle_beta   90.00
_cell.angle_gamma   90.00
#
_symmetry.space_group_name_H-M   'P 1'
#
loop_
_entity.id
_entity.type
_entity.pdbx_description
1 polymer ?
#
loop_
_entity_poly.entity_id
_entity_poly.type
_entity_poly.pdbx_seq_one_letter_code
_entity_poly.pdbx_strand_id
1 'polypeptide(L)'
;MSPFLNPQGLIHFFFSEKRLKIQDVPKETEIMPINKAAIIGSGTMGGGIAMCFANAGIPVHIIDQDENNLERGVAVIKGNYDFMMSKGRM
;
A
#
# COMPACT_ATOMS: atom_id res chain seq x y z
N MET A 1 -7.13 -28.62 -13.64
CA MET A 1 -8.29 -27.90 -14.22
C MET A 1 -9.16 -27.45 -13.06
N SER A 2 -8.97 -26.23 -12.52
CA SER A 2 -9.64 -25.85 -11.26
C SER A 2 -11.13 -25.59 -11.50
N PRO A 3 -12.04 -26.20 -10.74
CA PRO A 3 -13.45 -26.04 -10.95
C PRO A 3 -13.90 -24.72 -10.29
N PHE A 4 -14.61 -23.89 -11.06
CA PHE A 4 -15.41 -22.73 -10.61
C PHE A 4 -14.67 -21.44 -10.19
N LEU A 5 -14.23 -20.68 -11.19
CA LEU A 5 -14.26 -19.21 -11.10
C LEU A 5 -15.64 -18.76 -11.64
N ASN A 6 -16.62 -18.55 -10.76
CA ASN A 6 -17.97 -18.10 -11.16
C ASN A 6 -17.90 -16.62 -11.58
N PRO A 7 -18.16 -16.27 -12.87
CA PRO A 7 -18.10 -14.88 -13.34
C PRO A 7 -19.08 -13.97 -12.60
N GLN A 8 -20.24 -14.49 -12.20
CA GLN A 8 -21.23 -13.72 -11.43
C GLN A 8 -20.68 -13.35 -10.05
N GLY A 9 -19.97 -14.27 -9.41
CA GLY A 9 -19.31 -14.03 -8.12
C GLY A 9 -18.24 -12.94 -8.18
N LEU A 10 -17.41 -12.93 -9.24
CA LEU A 10 -16.40 -11.89 -9.45
C LEU A 10 -17.02 -10.51 -9.73
N ILE A 11 -18.10 -10.47 -10.52
CA ILE A 11 -18.84 -9.23 -10.78
C ILE A 11 -19.43 -8.68 -9.48
N HIS A 12 -20.04 -9.54 -8.65
CA HIS A 12 -20.55 -9.16 -7.35
C HIS A 12 -19.44 -8.63 -6.42
N PHE A 13 -18.29 -9.31 -6.36
CA PHE A 13 -17.15 -8.89 -5.55
C PHE A 13 -16.64 -7.51 -5.98
N PHE A 14 -16.40 -7.31 -7.28
CA PHE A 14 -15.95 -6.02 -7.84
C PHE A 14 -16.91 -4.86 -7.51
N PHE A 15 -18.21 -5.08 -7.63
CA PHE A 15 -19.20 -4.05 -7.29
C PHE A 15 -19.35 -3.84 -5.79
N SER A 16 -19.08 -4.85 -4.96
CA SER A 16 -19.08 -4.71 -3.50
C SER A 16 -17.96 -3.79 -3.04
N GLU A 17 -16.73 -3.95 -3.55
CA GLU A 17 -15.60 -3.07 -3.22
C GLU A 17 -15.88 -1.61 -3.57
N LYS A 18 -16.49 -1.34 -4.74
CA LYS A 18 -16.87 0.02 -5.15
C LYS A 18 -18.00 0.64 -4.31
N ARG A 19 -18.79 -0.18 -3.61
CA ARG A 19 -19.91 0.25 -2.77
C ARG A 19 -19.52 0.42 -1.31
N LEU A 20 -18.33 -0.01 -0.91
CA LEU A 20 -17.78 0.27 0.42
C LEU A 20 -17.50 1.76 0.58
N LYS A 21 -18.56 2.49 0.92
CA LYS A 21 -18.46 3.85 1.44
C LYS A 21 -18.42 3.74 2.96
N ILE A 22 -17.61 4.58 3.60
CA ILE A 22 -17.60 4.69 5.05
C ILE A 22 -19.01 5.16 5.46
N GLN A 23 -19.77 4.32 6.16
CA GLN A 23 -21.20 4.56 6.41
C GLN A 23 -21.43 5.81 7.27
N ASP A 24 -20.47 6.12 8.15
CA ASP A 24 -20.58 7.19 9.15
C ASP A 24 -19.88 8.50 8.75
N VAL A 25 -19.45 8.65 7.49
CA VAL A 25 -18.76 9.86 7.01
C VAL A 25 -19.58 10.53 5.90
N PRO A 26 -20.11 11.75 6.13
CA PRO A 26 -20.81 12.53 5.11
C PRO A 26 -19.96 12.74 3.86
N LYS A 27 -20.58 12.80 2.68
CA LYS A 27 -19.85 13.00 1.42
C LYS A 27 -19.21 14.39 1.33
N GLU A 28 -19.79 15.33 2.05
CA GLU A 28 -19.40 16.72 2.13
C GLU A 28 -18.23 16.95 3.11
N THR A 29 -17.73 15.88 3.75
CA THR A 29 -16.57 15.96 4.65
C THR A 29 -15.37 16.51 3.90
N GLU A 30 -14.80 17.58 4.42
CA GLU A 30 -13.60 18.19 3.83
C GLU A 30 -12.44 17.19 3.83
N ILE A 31 -11.81 17.06 2.66
CA ILE A 31 -10.65 16.18 2.48
C ILE A 31 -9.40 17.00 2.77
N MET A 32 -8.63 16.57 3.77
CA MET A 32 -7.33 17.17 4.07
C MET A 32 -6.27 16.62 3.12
N PRO A 33 -5.48 17.47 2.44
CA PRO A 33 -4.38 16.99 1.61
C PRO A 33 -3.28 16.37 2.47
N ILE A 34 -2.88 15.14 2.12
CA ILE A 34 -1.76 14.44 2.76
C ILE A 34 -0.49 14.73 1.96
N ASN A 35 0.36 15.60 2.50
CA ASN A 35 1.58 16.03 1.82
C ASN A 35 2.82 15.19 2.17
N LYS A 36 2.78 14.47 3.31
CA LYS A 36 3.84 13.59 3.81
C LYS A 36 3.24 12.52 4.72
N ALA A 37 3.89 11.36 4.80
CA ALA A 37 3.51 10.27 5.70
C ALA A 37 4.68 9.85 6.59
N ALA A 38 4.37 9.35 7.79
CA ALA A 38 5.34 8.70 8.67
C ALA A 38 4.88 7.28 8.97
N ILE A 39 5.77 6.31 8.81
CA ILE A 39 5.53 4.90 9.09
C ILE A 39 6.37 4.50 10.30
N ILE A 40 5.69 4.02 11.35
CA ILE A 40 6.31 3.56 12.58
C ILE A 40 6.45 2.04 12.48
N GLY A 41 7.69 1.56 12.47
CA GLY A 41 8.08 0.17 12.24
C GLY A 41 8.51 -0.07 10.80
N SER A 42 9.72 -0.60 10.60
CA SER A 42 10.32 -0.91 9.29
C SER A 42 10.25 -2.39 8.89
N GLY A 43 9.48 -3.20 9.64
CA GLY A 43 9.27 -4.63 9.35
C GLY A 43 8.47 -4.88 8.06
N THR A 44 8.03 -6.13 7.85
CA THR A 44 7.37 -6.59 6.60
C THR A 44 6.22 -5.70 6.13
N MET A 45 5.31 -5.33 7.03
CA MET A 45 4.20 -4.44 6.69
C MET A 45 4.66 -3.00 6.48
N GLY A 46 5.57 -2.51 7.32
CA GLY A 46 6.06 -1.13 7.28
C GLY A 46 6.70 -0.77 5.93
N GLY A 47 7.53 -1.67 5.39
CA GLY A 47 8.12 -1.49 4.07
C GLY A 47 7.08 -1.45 2.94
N GLY A 48 6.09 -2.36 2.96
CA GLY A 48 5.02 -2.36 1.96
C GLY A 48 4.12 -1.12 2.03
N ILE A 49 3.78 -0.67 3.24
CA ILE A 49 2.98 0.55 3.45
C ILE A 49 3.78 1.78 2.98
N ALA A 50 5.07 1.86 3.31
CA ALA A 50 5.94 2.93 2.85
C ALA A 50 6.01 2.99 1.32
N MET A 51 6.15 1.85 0.65
CA MET A 51 6.12 1.78 -0.82
C MET A 51 4.78 2.22 -1.40
N CYS A 52 3.63 1.90 -0.78
CA CYS A 52 2.32 2.38 -1.23
C CYS A 52 2.25 3.91 -1.30
N PHE A 53 2.70 4.61 -0.25
CA PHE A 53 2.71 6.07 -0.22
C PHE A 53 3.75 6.64 -1.19
N ALA A 54 4.96 6.08 -1.22
CA ALA A 54 6.02 6.53 -2.12
C ALA A 54 5.63 6.40 -3.60
N ASN A 55 4.97 5.29 -3.98
CA ASN A 55 4.47 5.08 -5.35
C ASN A 55 3.33 6.03 -5.72
N ALA A 56 2.58 6.53 -4.73
CA ALA A 56 1.58 7.58 -4.92
C ALA A 56 2.18 9.00 -4.98
N GLY A 57 3.52 9.13 -4.91
CA GLY A 57 4.22 10.42 -4.92
C GLY A 57 4.19 11.15 -3.57
N ILE A 58 3.82 10.47 -2.49
CA ILE A 58 3.79 11.04 -1.13
C ILE A 58 5.13 10.73 -0.45
N PRO A 59 5.91 11.75 -0.03
CA PRO A 59 7.14 11.54 0.73
C PRO A 59 6.88 10.80 2.04
N VAL A 60 7.74 9.83 2.36
CA VAL A 60 7.60 8.96 3.54
C VAL A 60 8.82 9.04 4.44
N HIS A 61 8.59 9.18 5.73
CA HIS A 61 9.58 8.92 6.78
C HIS A 61 9.33 7.55 7.41
N ILE A 62 10.35 6.69 7.47
CA ILE A 62 10.28 5.41 8.18
C ILE A 62 11.03 5.56 9.49
N ILE A 63 10.38 5.19 10.59
CA ILE A 63 10.91 5.32 11.94
C ILE A 63 10.89 3.93 12.56
N ASP A 64 12.04 3.45 13.03
CA ASP A 64 12.14 2.24 13.84
C ASP A 64 12.98 2.53 15.08
N GLN A 65 12.78 1.75 16.14
CA GLN A 65 13.56 1.90 17.37
C GLN A 65 14.93 1.21 17.26
N ASP A 66 15.04 0.20 16.39
CA ASP A 66 16.28 -0.55 16.15
C ASP A 66 16.86 -0.19 14.78
N GLU A 67 18.12 0.25 14.77
CA GLU A 67 18.80 0.66 13.54
C GLU A 67 18.98 -0.49 12.55
N ASN A 68 19.25 -1.72 13.02
CA ASN A 68 19.38 -2.88 12.15
C ASN A 68 18.04 -3.22 11.47
N ASN A 69 16.92 -3.05 12.18
CA ASN A 69 15.60 -3.22 11.59
C ASN A 69 15.32 -2.14 10.55
N LEU A 70 15.70 -0.89 10.82
CA LEU A 70 15.54 0.20 9.86
C LEU A 70 16.33 -0.09 8.58
N GLU A 71 17.61 -0.44 8.71
CA GLU A 71 18.47 -0.81 7.58
C GLU A 71 17.91 -1.99 6.78
N ARG A 72 17.49 -3.06 7.45
CA ARG A 72 16.86 -4.22 6.79
C ARG A 72 15.60 -3.82 6.04
N GLY A 73 14.73 -3.03 6.66
CA GLY A 73 13.49 -2.56 6.05
C GLY A 73 13.75 -1.74 4.78
N VAL A 74 14.68 -0.78 4.86
CA VAL A 74 15.10 0.03 3.71
C VAL A 74 15.74 -0.81 2.62
N ALA A 75 16.58 -1.79 2.97
CA ALA A 75 17.20 -2.70 2.02
C ALA A 75 16.15 -3.56 1.27
N VAL A 76 15.12 -4.05 1.96
CA VAL A 76 14.02 -4.79 1.34
C VAL A 76 13.24 -3.90 0.37
N ILE A 77 12.92 -2.66 0.76
CA ILE A 77 12.23 -1.70 -0.14
C ILE A 77 13.06 -1.47 -1.41
N LYS A 78 14.36 -1.21 -1.25
CA LYS A 78 15.27 -1.03 -2.40
C LYS A 78 15.27 -2.26 -3.30
N GLY A 79 15.43 -3.46 -2.72
CA GLY A 79 15.41 -4.72 -3.47
C GLY A 79 14.11 -4.94 -4.24
N ASN A 80 12.97 -4.54 -3.68
CA ASN A 80 11.68 -4.62 -4.38
C ASN A 80 11.63 -3.68 -5.59
N TYR A 81 12.14 -2.45 -5.46
CA TYR A 81 12.20 -1.51 -6.58
C TYR A 81 13.16 -1.98 -7.67
N ASP A 82 14.35 -2.45 -7.30
CA ASP A 82 15.32 -3.01 -8.24
C ASP A 82 14.72 -4.21 -9.00
N PHE A 83 13.97 -5.06 -8.31
CA PHE A 83 13.25 -6.17 -8.92
C PHE A 83 12.17 -5.68 -9.90
N MET A 84 11.35 -4.69 -9.53
CA MET A 84 10.32 -4.14 -10.42
C MET A 84 10.93 -3.50 -11.68
N MET A 85 12.05 -2.80 -11.53
CA MET A 85 12.83 -2.24 -12.64
C MET A 85 13.34 -3.34 -13.58
N SER A 86 13.89 -4.43 -13.02
CA SER A 86 14.33 -5.59 -13.82
C SER A 86 13.20 -6.25 -14.63
N LYS A 87 11.93 -6.04 -14.21
CA LYS A 87 10.73 -6.55 -14.89
C LYS A 87 10.07 -5.52 -15.81
N GLY A 88 10.61 -4.31 -15.94
CA GLY A 88 10.06 -3.23 -16.77
C GLY A 88 8.69 -2.74 -16.28
N ARG A 89 8.44 -2.80 -14.96
CA ARG A 89 7.16 -2.42 -14.34
C ARG A 89 7.19 -1.05 -13.67
N MET A 90 8.25 -0.28 -13.90
CA MET A 90 8.50 1.04 -13.33
C MET A 90 9.31 1.88 -14.32
#